data_AF-W4LES5-F1
#
_entry.id   AF-W4LES5-F1
#
_cell.length_a   1.000
_cell.length_b   1.000
_cell.length_c   1.000
_cell.angle_alpha   90.00
_cell.angle_beta   90.00
_cell.angle_gamma   90.00
#
_symmetry.space_group_name_H-M   'P 1'
#
loop_
_entity.id
_entity.type
_entity.pdbx_description
1 polymer ?
#
loop_
_entity_poly.entity_id
_entity_poly.type
_entity_poly.pdbx_seq_one_letter_code
_entity_poly.pdbx_strand_id
1 'polypeptide(L)' 'MHDGIHLDRAGIPAATICTDHFVNTSQATATVWGVPEYPVIYMPHPLSKLSDEGIQAQAQSLAGQIVRVLQTGG' A
#
# COMPACT_ATOMS: atom_id res chain seq x y z
N MET A 1 3.81 -2.15 5.70
CA MET A 1 4.64 -0.93 5.58
C MET A 1 6.10 -1.23 5.87
N HIS A 2 6.43 -1.70 7.08
CA HIS A 2 7.81 -2.03 7.47
C HIS A 2 8.57 -2.82 6.39
N ASP A 3 7.98 -3.90 5.88
CA ASP A 3 8.64 -4.78 4.91
C ASP A 3 8.83 -4.10 3.54
N GLY A 4 7.86 -3.29 3.10
CA GLY A 4 7.98 -2.50 1.88
C GLY A 4 9.16 -1.54 1.94
N ILE A 5 9.31 -0.82 3.06
CA ILE A 5 10.44 0.10 3.28
C ILE A 5 11.78 -0.65 3.23
N HIS A 6 11.85 -1.85 3.80
CA HIS A 6 13.07 -2.67 3.78
C HIS A 6 13.40 -3.19 2.37
N LEU A 7 12.40 -3.60 1.60
CA LEU A 7 12.56 -4.04 0.22
C LEU A 7 13.05 -2.90 -0.67
N ASP A 8 12.43 -1.72 -0.59
CA ASP A 8 12.84 -0.56 -1.39
C ASP A 8 14.27 -0.11 -1.04
N ARG A 9 14.63 -0.13 0.26
CA ARG A 9 16.02 0.12 0.70
C ARG A 9 17.03 -0.91 0.19
N ALA A 10 16.58 -2.13 -0.06
CA ALA A 10 17.39 -3.19 -0.66
C ALA A 10 17.41 -3.11 -2.20
N GLY A 11 16.79 -2.09 -2.81
CA GLY A 11 16.69 -1.92 -4.26
C GLY A 11 15.67 -2.83 -4.93
N ILE A 12 14.74 -3.40 -4.15
CA ILE A 12 13.66 -4.27 -4.64
C ILE A 12 12.35 -3.46 -4.58
N PRO A 13 11.76 -3.07 -5.72
CA PRO A 13 10.52 -2.31 -5.72
C PRO A 13 9.39 -3.03 -4.98
N ALA A 14 8.73 -2.32 -4.06
CA ALA A 14 7.63 -2.87 -3.27
C ALA A 14 6.36 -1.99 -3.33
N ALA A 15 5.20 -2.64 -3.41
CA ALA A 15 3.90 -1.98 -3.30
C ALA A 15 3.24 -2.36 -1.97
N THR A 16 3.22 -1.44 -1.00
CA THR A 16 2.53 -1.66 0.28
C THR A 16 1.05 -1.31 0.14
N ILE A 17 0.16 -2.26 0.44
CA ILE A 17 -1.29 -2.07 0.42
C ILE A 17 -1.86 -2.33 1.82
N CYS A 18 -2.77 -1.48 2.31
CA CYS A 18 -3.54 -1.73 3.54
C CYS A 18 -4.93 -1.10 3.46
N THR A 19 -5.78 -1.30 4.47
CA THR A 19 -7.08 -0.61 4.49
C THR A 19 -6.96 0.84 4.94
N ASP A 20 -7.83 1.71 4.44
CA ASP A 20 -7.91 3.14 4.76
C ASP A 20 -8.00 3.46 6.28
N HIS A 21 -8.54 2.55 7.09
CA HIS A 21 -8.49 2.63 8.55
C HIS A 21 -7.08 2.80 9.13
N PHE A 22 -6.04 2.37 8.40
CA PHE A 22 -4.67 2.41 8.87
C PHE A 22 -3.88 3.64 8.41
N VAL A 23 -4.49 4.60 7.69
CA VAL A 23 -3.79 5.81 7.17
C VAL A 23 -2.94 6.51 8.23
N ASN A 24 -3.48 6.73 9.43
CA ASN A 24 -2.74 7.41 10.49
C ASN A 24 -1.56 6.57 10.99
N THR A 25 -1.78 5.26 11.17
CA THR A 25 -0.76 4.32 11.66
C THR A 25 0.35 4.13 10.63
N SER A 26 0.02 4.05 9.35
CA SER A 26 0.99 3.98 8.26
C SER A 26 1.79 5.26 8.20
N GLN A 27 1.17 6.45 8.18
CA GLN A 27 1.90 7.72 8.18
C GLN A 27 2.85 7.87 9.37
N ALA A 28 2.40 7.50 10.58
CA ALA A 28 3.25 7.50 11.76
C ALA A 28 4.45 6.56 11.62
N THR A 29 4.21 5.34 11.13
CA THR A 29 5.28 4.36 10.91
C THR A 29 6.28 4.87 9.86
N ALA A 30 5.81 5.37 8.72
CA ALA A 30 6.64 5.96 7.67
C ALA A 30 7.54 7.09 8.22
N THR A 31 6.97 7.97 9.03
CA THR A 31 7.71 9.06 9.69
C THR A 31 8.80 8.54 10.64
N VAL A 32 8.47 7.57 11.50
CA VAL A 32 9.44 6.94 12.43
C VAL A 32 10.60 6.29 11.67
N TRP A 33 10.32 5.72 10.51
CA TRP A 33 11.32 5.09 9.65
C TRP A 33 12.05 6.08 8.72
N GLY A 34 11.78 7.38 8.80
CA GLY A 34 12.47 8.42 8.05
C GLY A 34 12.03 8.55 6.58
N VAL A 35 10.85 8.04 6.23
CA VAL A 35 10.28 8.04 4.87
C VAL A 35 8.83 8.55 4.89
N PRO A 36 8.55 9.79 5.33
CA PRO A 36 7.18 10.27 5.57
C PRO A 36 6.27 10.22 4.33
N GLU A 37 6.85 10.31 3.13
CA GLU A 37 6.14 10.27 1.85
C GLU A 37 6.07 8.86 1.23
N TYR A 38 6.35 7.81 2.02
CA TYR A 38 6.37 6.44 1.52
C TYR A 38 5.02 6.05 0.87
N PRO A 39 5.00 5.57 -0.38
CA PRO A 39 3.76 5.37 -1.13
C PRO A 39 2.99 4.15 -0.63
N VAL A 40 1.95 4.40 0.18
CA VAL A 40 1.00 3.37 0.62
C VAL A 40 -0.26 3.45 -0.20
N ILE A 41 -0.69 2.31 -0.72
CA ILE A 41 -1.97 2.16 -1.43
C ILE A 41 -3.03 1.78 -0.39
N TYR A 42 -4.13 2.53 -0.38
CA TYR A 42 -5.22 2.29 0.56
C TYR A 42 -6.43 1.70 -0.15
N MET A 43 -6.89 0.56 0.37
CA MET A 43 -8.13 -0.10 -0.03
C MET A 43 -9.26 0.30 0.94
N PRO A 44 -10.48 0.57 0.46
CA PRO A 44 -11.60 0.85 1.35
C PRO A 44 -11.92 -0.30 2.32
N HIS A 45 -12.18 0.02 3.58
CA HIS A 45 -12.72 -0.92 4.57
C HIS A 45 -14.25 -1.06 4.45
N PRO A 46 -14.86 -2.23 4.80
CA PRO A 46 -14.23 -3.50 5.16
C PRO A 46 -14.01 -4.43 3.96
N LEU A 47 -12.87 -5.12 3.94
CA LEU A 47 -12.63 -6.23 3.02
C LEU A 47 -13.54 -7.43 3.32
N SER A 48 -13.77 -7.72 4.60
CA SER A 48 -14.42 -8.95 5.07
C SER A 48 -15.90 -9.08 4.71
N LYS A 49 -16.51 -8.02 4.17
CA LYS A 49 -17.92 -8.01 3.75
C LYS A 49 -18.08 -8.07 2.22
N LEU A 50 -16.99 -8.07 1.47
CA LEU A 50 -17.04 -8.15 0.01
C LEU A 50 -17.25 -9.59 -0.43
N SER A 51 -18.02 -9.78 -1.52
CA SER A 51 -18.01 -11.03 -2.27
C SER A 51 -16.71 -11.16 -3.07
N ASP A 52 -16.46 -12.33 -3.65
CA ASP A 52 -15.30 -12.55 -4.51
C ASP A 52 -15.28 -11.56 -5.70
N GLU A 53 -16.44 -11.24 -6.29
CA GLU A 53 -16.54 -10.23 -7.35
C GLU A 53 -16.21 -8.82 -6.82
N GLY A 54 -16.63 -8.51 -5.59
CA GLY A 54 -16.30 -7.24 -4.93
C GLY A 54 -14.80 -7.11 -4.65
N ILE A 55 -14.15 -8.20 -4.20
CA ILE A 55 -12.70 -8.26 -4.01
C ILE A 55 -12.00 -8.06 -5.35
N GLN A 56 -12.46 -8.74 -6.40
CA GLN A 56 -11.89 -8.61 -7.74
C GLN A 56 -12.02 -7.18 -8.30
N ALA A 57 -13.18 -6.54 -8.11
CA ALA A 57 -13.39 -5.16 -8.52
C ALA A 57 -12.44 -4.19 -7.79
N GLN A 58 -12.23 -4.38 -6.49
CA GLN A 58 -11.26 -3.59 -5.73
C GLN A 58 -9.82 -3.82 -6.21
N ALA A 59 -9.43 -5.07 -6.44
CA ALA A 59 -8.10 -5.39 -6.97
C ALA A 59 -7.85 -4.71 -8.33
N GLN A 60 -8.84 -4.73 -9.22
CA GLN A 60 -8.76 -4.04 -10.52
C GLN A 60 -8.64 -2.52 -10.36
N SER A 61 -9.38 -1.93 -9.42
CA SER A 61 -9.32 -0.49 -9.11
C SER A 61 -7.91 -0.06 -8.65
N LEU A 62 -7.23 -0.91 -7.88
CA LEU A 62 -5.91 -0.61 -7.32
C LEU A 62 -4.75 -0.95 -8.27
N ALA A 63 -4.97 -1.80 -9.27
CA ALA A 63 -3.92 -2.32 -10.15
C ALA A 63 -3.06 -1.21 -10.80
N GLY A 64 -3.68 -0.13 -11.28
CA GLY A 64 -2.95 0.99 -11.88
C GLY A 64 -2.03 1.71 -10.90
N GLN A 65 -2.44 1.83 -9.63
CA GLN A 65 -1.60 2.42 -8.58
C GLN A 65 -0.44 1.52 -8.22
N ILE A 66 -0.68 0.21 -8.13
CA ILE A 66 0.36 -0.80 -7.86
C ILE A 66 1.45 -0.73 -8.93
N VAL A 67 1.05 -0.77 -10.21
CA VAL A 67 2.01 -0.68 -11.33
C VAL A 67 2.82 0.61 -11.25
N ARG A 68 2.16 1.75 -10.98
CA ARG A 68 2.85 3.03 -10.86
C ARG A 68 3.90 3.01 -9.75
N VAL A 69 3.54 2.56 -8.54
CA VAL A 69 4.47 2.48 -7.40
C VAL A 69 5.67 1.59 -7.72
N LEU A 70 5.45 0.42 -8.32
CA LEU A 70 6.52 -0.51 -8.68
C LEU A 70 7.46 0.03 -9.78
N GLN A 71 7.00 0.99 -10.60
CA GLN A 71 7.79 1.60 -11.66
C GLN A 71 8.54 2.85 -11.22
N THR A 72 8.01 3.61 -10.25
CA THR A 72 8.61 4.88 -9.80
C THR A 72 9.48 4.74 -8.56
N GLY A 73 9.39 3.60 -7.85
CA GLY A 73 10.05 3.41 -6.55
C GLY A 73 9.38 4.22 -5.43
N GLY A 74 9.70 3.85 -4.18
CA GLY A 74 9.39 4.60 -2.97
C GLY A 74 10.54 5.48 -2.50
#